data_AF-A0A5K1JW98-F1
#
_entry.id   AF-A0A5K1JW98-F1
#
_cell.length_a   1.000
_cell.length_b   1.000
_cell.length_c   1.000
_cell.angle_alpha   90.00
_cell.angle_beta   90.00
_cell.angle_gamma   90.00
#
_symmetry.space_group_name_H-M   'P 1'
#
loop_
_entity.id
_entity.type
_entity.pdbx_description
1 polymer ?
#
loop_
_entity_poly.entity_id
_entity_poly.type
_entity_poly.pdbx_seq_one_letter_code
_entity_poly.pdbx_strand_id
1 'polypeptide(L)'
;MVSVRPRLVNLLLVAGQPPPNLDRPPWLSRLTQFIVDLYLRKSWRAVLRQGPQAVVFLGDMMDNGRYDMSDDEYETYFRRFKSIFAADIQLPVYYLPGNHDIGLGASSPRYRFSDHAVERYVSHFGPLNQRTTFGGHTVYMLDAPGLVDEERERADLGVSYAQWAQSRPNRTVAFLQSSAQGAVADPEHPILLFTHVPLFRPEGTDCGPLRERGTIREGRGLGYQNLLSPQASLLVLQSLRPAIVFSGDDHDYCEYVHTVPVADAKRPSPPLSVPEITVKSFSMVMGIRLPGYQLLSLDPRSPGSGTPSFAHQPCLLPDQLGIYLNVYIPLLALTLIVLFAANARRVLGRHSSPTRAFGDRDSASIPLASPTAEDVDFDLPPPSAWRTRAFRHNAPYARTCTFVFRGQARLVIL
;
A
#
# COMPACT_ATOMS: atom_id res chain seq x y z
N MET A 1 2.24 -31.42 29.93
CA MET A 1 2.79 -30.20 29.30
C MET A 1 2.22 -30.09 27.89
N VAL A 2 1.33 -29.13 27.64
CA VAL A 2 0.86 -28.86 26.28
C VAL A 2 2.04 -28.25 25.53
N SER A 3 2.63 -29.03 24.61
CA SER A 3 3.65 -28.52 23.69
C SER A 3 2.99 -27.46 22.80
N VAL A 4 3.15 -26.19 23.16
CA VAL A 4 2.74 -25.07 22.32
C VAL A 4 3.68 -25.07 21.13
N ARG A 5 3.25 -25.68 20.01
CA ARG A 5 3.98 -25.60 18.75
C ARG A 5 4.15 -24.11 18.40
N PRO A 6 5.38 -23.61 18.17
CA PRO A 6 5.57 -22.21 17.83
C PRO A 6 4.83 -21.90 16.52
N ARG A 7 4.05 -20.82 16.54
CA ARG A 7 3.22 -20.38 15.41
C ARG A 7 4.06 -19.56 14.43
N LEU A 8 3.72 -19.64 13.15
CA LEU A 8 4.29 -18.77 12.12
C LEU A 8 4.00 -17.30 12.45
N VAL A 9 4.94 -16.42 12.12
CA VAL A 9 4.77 -14.97 12.24
C VAL A 9 4.51 -14.40 10.85
N ASN A 10 3.30 -13.88 10.63
CA ASN A 10 2.88 -13.29 9.37
C ASN A 10 2.98 -11.76 9.46
N LEU A 11 3.75 -11.19 8.55
CA LEU A 11 3.94 -9.77 8.37
C LEU A 11 3.21 -9.31 7.11
N LEU A 12 2.57 -8.17 7.20
CA LEU A 12 1.98 -7.48 6.07
C LEU A 12 2.91 -6.35 5.63
N LEU A 13 3.41 -6.38 4.40
CA LEU A 13 4.21 -5.29 3.85
C LEU A 13 3.35 -4.46 2.90
N VAL A 14 3.26 -3.16 3.18
CA VAL A 14 2.43 -2.20 2.46
C VAL A 14 3.33 -1.12 1.90
N ALA A 15 3.22 -0.87 0.60
CA ALA A 15 3.95 0.21 -0.07
C ALA A 15 2.96 1.21 -0.67
N GLY A 16 3.42 2.45 -0.82
CA GLY A 16 2.75 3.46 -1.64
C GLY A 16 1.69 4.28 -0.92
N GLN A 17 1.24 5.30 -1.65
CA GLN A 17 0.82 6.58 -1.07
C GLN A 17 -0.70 6.75 -1.03
N PRO A 18 -1.22 7.55 -0.08
CA PRO A 18 -2.50 8.23 -0.28
C PRO A 18 -2.45 9.11 -1.54
N PRO A 19 -3.59 9.39 -2.20
CA PRO A 19 -3.64 10.17 -3.43
C PRO A 19 -3.05 11.57 -3.23
N PRO A 20 -2.34 12.10 -4.24
CA PRO A 20 -1.79 13.45 -4.17
C PRO A 20 -2.85 14.54 -4.23
N ASN A 21 -2.48 15.73 -3.74
CA ASN A 21 -3.15 16.97 -4.13
C ASN A 21 -2.85 17.23 -5.61
N LEU A 22 -3.73 16.72 -6.46
CA LEU A 22 -3.64 16.94 -7.90
C LEU A 22 -3.88 18.43 -8.23
N ASP A 23 -3.10 18.95 -9.18
CA ASP A 23 -3.36 20.22 -9.89
C ASP A 23 -4.67 20.12 -10.69
N ARG A 24 -5.78 20.11 -9.98
CA ARG A 24 -7.14 19.96 -10.47
C ARG A 24 -8.05 20.92 -9.71
N PRO A 25 -9.22 21.27 -10.29
CA PRO A 25 -10.24 22.01 -9.56
C PRO A 25 -10.48 21.41 -8.17
N PRO A 26 -10.54 22.23 -7.10
CA PRO A 26 -10.55 21.72 -5.72
C PRO A 26 -11.64 20.67 -5.42
N TRP A 27 -12.80 20.78 -6.08
CA TRP A 27 -13.89 19.82 -5.93
C TRP A 27 -13.56 18.44 -6.51
N LEU A 28 -12.80 18.37 -7.62
CA LEU A 28 -12.32 17.12 -8.21
C LEU A 28 -11.27 16.46 -7.33
N SER A 29 -10.36 17.25 -6.76
CA SER A 29 -9.35 16.72 -5.84
C SER A 29 -10.00 16.13 -4.59
N ARG A 30 -10.99 16.83 -4.00
CA ARG A 30 -11.79 16.30 -2.87
C ARG A 30 -12.57 15.04 -3.22
N LEU A 31 -13.22 14.98 -4.39
CA LEU A 31 -13.93 13.79 -4.84
C LEU A 31 -12.97 12.61 -5.06
N THR A 32 -11.83 12.85 -5.70
CA THR A 32 -10.79 11.84 -5.93
C THR A 32 -10.29 11.30 -4.59
N GLN A 33 -9.96 12.20 -3.66
CA GLN A 33 -9.52 11.85 -2.32
C GLN A 33 -10.55 10.99 -1.59
N PHE A 34 -11.83 11.39 -1.62
CA PHE A 34 -12.91 10.63 -1.00
C PHE A 34 -13.04 9.21 -1.57
N ILE A 35 -13.04 9.06 -2.90
CA ILE A 35 -13.15 7.76 -3.57
C ILE A 35 -11.96 6.85 -3.22
N VAL A 36 -10.74 7.40 -3.25
CA VAL A 36 -9.54 6.62 -2.93
C VAL A 36 -9.50 6.27 -1.45
N ASP A 37 -9.88 7.16 -0.55
CA ASP A 37 -9.96 6.87 0.89
C ASP A 37 -10.95 5.74 1.19
N LEU A 38 -12.09 5.71 0.49
CA LEU A 38 -13.04 4.60 0.59
C LEU A 38 -12.44 3.28 0.13
N TYR A 39 -11.73 3.29 -1.02
CA TYR A 39 -11.03 2.12 -1.52
C TYR A 39 -9.98 1.63 -0.51
N LEU A 40 -9.11 2.51 -0.04
CA LEU A 40 -8.04 2.19 0.90
C LEU A 40 -8.61 1.62 2.21
N ARG A 41 -9.64 2.25 2.80
CA ARG A 41 -10.28 1.74 4.02
C ARG A 41 -10.92 0.37 3.81
N LYS A 42 -11.59 0.14 2.67
CA LYS A 42 -12.22 -1.15 2.35
C LYS A 42 -11.14 -2.24 2.19
N SER A 43 -10.11 -1.97 1.40
CA SER A 43 -8.98 -2.88 1.17
C SER A 43 -8.25 -3.18 2.47
N TRP A 44 -7.95 -2.15 3.27
CA TRP A 44 -7.28 -2.29 4.56
C TRP A 44 -8.04 -3.20 5.54
N ARG A 45 -9.35 -2.99 5.69
CA ARG A 45 -10.20 -3.87 6.52
C ARG A 45 -10.21 -5.31 6.00
N ALA A 46 -10.21 -5.52 4.69
CA ALA A 46 -10.17 -6.86 4.11
C ALA A 46 -8.83 -7.55 4.39
N VAL A 47 -7.72 -6.82 4.29
CA VAL A 47 -6.37 -7.33 4.54
C VAL A 47 -6.14 -7.64 6.02
N LEU A 48 -6.60 -6.79 6.95
CA LEU A 48 -6.48 -7.07 8.38
C LEU A 48 -7.22 -8.35 8.83
N ARG A 49 -8.26 -8.79 8.11
CA ARG A 49 -8.94 -10.07 8.39
C ARG A 49 -8.03 -11.30 8.19
N GLN A 50 -6.88 -11.14 7.54
CA GLN A 50 -5.87 -12.21 7.47
C GLN A 50 -5.22 -12.50 8.82
N GLY A 51 -5.39 -11.61 9.81
CA GLY A 51 -4.80 -11.73 11.13
C GLY A 51 -3.27 -11.69 11.09
N PRO A 52 -2.66 -10.63 10.51
CA PRO A 52 -1.22 -10.44 10.58
C PRO A 52 -0.77 -10.26 12.04
N GLN A 53 0.47 -10.64 12.34
CA GLN A 53 1.09 -10.44 13.65
C GLN A 53 1.80 -9.09 13.77
N ALA A 54 2.20 -8.51 12.64
CA ALA A 54 2.65 -7.12 12.56
C ALA A 54 2.49 -6.59 11.12
N VAL A 55 2.56 -5.28 10.98
CA VAL A 55 2.50 -4.56 9.70
C VAL A 55 3.76 -3.73 9.54
N VAL A 56 4.29 -3.68 8.32
CA VAL A 56 5.40 -2.79 7.96
C VAL A 56 4.99 -1.96 6.74
N PHE A 57 5.04 -0.63 6.88
CA PHE A 57 4.88 0.30 5.77
C PHE A 57 6.24 0.65 5.18
N LEU A 58 6.44 0.37 3.90
CA LEU A 58 7.69 0.57 3.16
C LEU A 58 7.82 2.01 2.62
N GLY A 59 7.43 3.00 3.40
CA GLY A 59 7.52 4.42 3.06
C GLY A 59 6.32 5.02 2.32
N ASP A 60 6.37 6.34 2.23
CA ASP A 60 5.38 7.25 1.68
C ASP A 60 3.99 7.07 2.30
N MET A 61 3.95 7.11 3.63
CA MET A 61 2.69 7.23 4.36
C MET A 61 2.00 8.55 4.02
N MET A 62 2.79 9.58 3.72
CA MET A 62 2.35 10.93 3.41
C MET A 62 2.81 11.29 2.00
N ASP A 63 1.91 11.82 1.17
CA ASP A 63 2.29 12.28 -0.18
C ASP A 63 3.08 13.61 -0.15
N ASN A 64 2.76 14.48 0.80
CA ASN A 64 3.33 15.82 0.90
C ASN A 64 4.08 16.06 2.23
N GLY A 65 4.38 15.02 3.00
CA GLY A 65 4.98 15.17 4.35
C GLY A 65 6.27 16.00 4.37
N ARG A 66 7.01 15.98 3.25
CA ARG A 66 8.25 16.73 3.02
C ARG A 66 8.10 18.23 2.77
N TYR A 67 6.92 18.72 2.37
CA TYR A 67 6.77 20.11 1.93
C TYR A 67 6.62 21.09 3.07
N ASP A 68 6.96 22.35 2.77
CA ASP A 68 6.69 23.48 3.65
C ASP A 68 5.18 23.68 3.84
N MET A 69 4.69 23.32 5.02
CA MET A 69 3.29 23.42 5.45
C MET A 69 3.24 23.71 6.95
N SER A 70 2.11 24.20 7.44
CA SER A 70 1.91 24.39 8.87
C SER A 70 1.81 23.05 9.61
N ASP A 71 2.10 23.06 10.92
CA ASP A 71 1.96 21.86 11.74
C ASP A 71 0.51 21.34 11.78
N ASP A 72 -0.48 22.24 11.78
CA ASP A 72 -1.90 21.89 11.72
C ASP A 72 -2.29 21.16 10.42
N GLU A 73 -1.69 21.57 9.29
CA GLU A 73 -1.89 20.91 8.01
C GLU A 73 -1.26 19.52 8.02
N TYR A 74 -0.01 19.40 8.50
CA TYR A 74 0.66 18.11 8.65
C TYR A 74 -0.14 17.14 9.54
N GLU A 75 -0.61 17.63 10.68
CA GLU A 75 -1.39 16.85 11.64
C GLU A 75 -2.74 16.40 11.03
N THR A 76 -3.31 17.20 10.12
CA THR A 76 -4.51 16.79 9.36
C THR A 76 -4.21 15.64 8.40
N TYR A 77 -3.07 15.69 7.71
CA TYR A 77 -2.62 14.58 6.86
C TYR A 77 -2.36 13.32 7.67
N PHE A 78 -1.69 13.46 8.82
CA PHE A 78 -1.38 12.34 9.71
C PHE A 78 -2.65 11.69 10.26
N ARG A 79 -3.60 12.48 10.78
CA ARG A 79 -4.91 11.98 11.24
C ARG A 79 -5.67 11.25 10.14
N ARG A 80 -5.62 11.75 8.90
CA ARG A 80 -6.22 11.06 7.75
C ARG A 80 -5.55 9.72 7.49
N PHE A 81 -4.22 9.66 7.47
CA PHE A 81 -3.48 8.40 7.30
C PHE A 81 -3.85 7.38 8.38
N LYS A 82 -3.81 7.77 9.66
CA LYS A 82 -4.19 6.89 10.79
C LYS A 82 -5.65 6.47 10.74
N SER A 83 -6.55 7.31 10.24
CA SER A 83 -7.97 6.98 10.03
C SER A 83 -8.17 5.95 8.92
N ILE A 84 -7.42 6.05 7.82
CA ILE A 84 -7.49 5.12 6.68
C ILE A 84 -6.96 3.74 7.10
N PHE A 85 -5.77 3.74 7.72
CA PHE A 85 -5.05 2.54 8.13
C PHE A 85 -5.24 2.21 9.62
N ALA A 86 -6.43 2.46 10.14
CA ALA A 86 -6.77 2.14 11.53
C ALA A 86 -6.65 0.63 11.78
N ALA A 87 -5.93 0.26 12.83
CA ALA A 87 -5.70 -1.13 13.25
C ALA A 87 -5.96 -1.28 14.75
N ASP A 88 -6.00 -2.53 15.22
CA ASP A 88 -6.03 -2.82 16.66
C ASP A 88 -4.79 -2.21 17.33
N ILE A 89 -4.97 -1.62 18.51
CA ILE A 89 -3.89 -1.00 19.28
C ILE A 89 -2.80 -2.03 19.67
N GLN A 90 -3.16 -3.31 19.75
CA GLN A 90 -2.21 -4.39 20.05
C GLN A 90 -1.44 -4.88 18.82
N LEU A 91 -1.82 -4.48 17.60
CA LEU A 91 -1.10 -4.86 16.38
C LEU A 91 0.12 -3.96 16.22
N PRO A 92 1.35 -4.49 16.29
CA PRO A 92 2.56 -3.70 16.04
C PRO A 92 2.61 -3.23 14.59
N VAL A 93 2.85 -1.93 14.40
CA VAL A 93 3.00 -1.32 13.08
C VAL A 93 4.32 -0.56 13.03
N TYR A 94 5.10 -0.82 11.98
CA TYR A 94 6.41 -0.21 11.74
C TYR A 94 6.36 0.59 10.44
N TYR A 95 7.17 1.65 10.39
CA TYR A 95 7.19 2.62 9.29
C TYR A 95 8.63 2.87 8.87
N LEU A 96 8.88 2.82 7.56
CA LEU A 96 10.12 3.29 6.95
C LEU A 96 9.88 4.68 6.36
N PRO A 97 10.87 5.58 6.33
CA PRO A 97 10.69 6.87 5.67
C PRO A 97 10.79 6.68 4.16
N GLY A 98 9.81 7.24 3.44
CA GLY A 98 9.88 7.43 2.00
C GLY A 98 10.29 8.84 1.60
N ASN A 99 10.60 9.04 0.32
CA ASN A 99 11.00 10.36 -0.16
C ASN A 99 9.85 11.37 -0.07
N HIS A 100 8.58 10.95 -0.09
CA HIS A 100 7.42 11.84 0.12
C HIS A 100 7.19 12.22 1.59
N ASP A 101 7.72 11.42 2.51
CA ASP A 101 7.61 11.67 3.94
C ASP A 101 8.63 12.70 4.43
N ILE A 102 9.91 12.52 4.10
CA ILE A 102 11.02 13.31 4.66
C ILE A 102 11.81 14.14 3.64
N GLY A 103 11.55 13.96 2.34
CA GLY A 103 12.28 14.64 1.27
C GLY A 103 13.48 13.84 0.76
N LEU A 104 14.01 14.27 -0.38
CA LEU A 104 15.22 13.73 -1.01
C LEU A 104 15.89 14.84 -1.81
N GLY A 105 17.15 15.13 -1.49
CA GLY A 105 17.91 16.22 -2.09
C GLY A 105 17.57 17.60 -1.53
N ALA A 106 17.97 18.64 -2.25
CA ALA A 106 17.83 20.02 -1.80
C ALA A 106 16.55 20.71 -2.30
N SER A 107 16.04 21.64 -1.48
CA SER A 107 14.99 22.59 -1.86
C SER A 107 15.40 23.40 -3.10
N SER A 108 14.41 23.80 -3.90
CA SER A 108 14.55 24.72 -5.02
C SER A 108 13.53 25.87 -4.91
N PRO A 109 13.67 26.97 -5.66
CA PRO A 109 12.71 28.08 -5.63
C PRO A 109 11.26 27.69 -5.99
N ARG A 110 11.07 26.58 -6.72
CA ARG A 110 9.75 26.04 -7.08
C ARG A 110 9.29 24.90 -6.17
N TYR A 111 10.16 24.41 -5.30
CA TYR A 111 9.98 23.16 -4.58
C TYR A 111 10.69 23.24 -3.23
N ARG A 112 9.98 23.73 -2.22
CA ARG A 112 10.54 23.98 -0.89
C ARG A 112 10.20 22.83 0.05
N PHE A 113 11.23 22.10 0.48
CA PHE A 113 11.13 21.17 1.59
C PHE A 113 11.04 21.92 2.91
N SER A 114 10.28 21.36 3.85
CA SER A 114 10.21 21.85 5.21
C SER A 114 11.45 21.46 5.98
N ASP A 115 12.03 22.41 6.72
CA ASP A 115 13.10 22.13 7.68
C ASP A 115 12.62 21.21 8.83
N HIS A 116 11.30 21.09 9.03
CA HIS A 116 10.67 20.24 10.04
C HIS A 116 10.28 18.85 9.53
N ALA A 117 10.50 18.52 8.24
CA ALA A 117 10.01 17.26 7.65
C ALA A 117 10.48 16.01 8.42
N VAL A 118 11.78 15.94 8.73
CA VAL A 118 12.37 14.83 9.48
C VAL A 118 11.87 14.79 10.93
N GLU A 119 11.78 15.94 11.60
CA GLU A 119 11.31 16.03 13.00
C GLU A 119 9.84 15.58 13.12
N ARG A 120 8.99 16.04 12.19
CA ARG A 120 7.59 15.64 12.09
C ARG A 120 7.48 14.14 11.83
N TYR A 121 8.27 13.60 10.90
CA TYR A 121 8.30 12.16 10.66
C TYR A 121 8.64 11.38 11.94
N VAL A 122 9.75 11.74 12.59
CA VAL A 122 10.26 10.99 13.75
C VAL A 122 9.27 11.02 14.91
N SER A 123 8.61 12.16 15.15
CA SER A 123 7.60 12.31 16.20
C SER A 123 6.31 11.52 15.95
N HIS A 124 5.99 11.18 14.69
CA HIS A 124 4.71 10.54 14.33
C HIS A 124 4.83 9.07 13.90
N PHE A 125 5.93 8.72 13.22
CA PHE A 125 6.16 7.40 12.63
C PHE A 125 7.34 6.64 13.25
N GLY A 126 8.21 7.34 14.00
CA GLY A 126 9.31 6.74 14.74
C GLY A 126 10.68 6.88 14.06
N PRO A 127 11.68 6.09 14.49
CA PRO A 127 13.07 6.28 14.06
C PRO A 127 13.27 6.01 12.56
N LEU A 128 14.20 6.74 11.95
CA LEU A 128 14.51 6.64 10.52
C LEU A 128 15.14 5.28 10.15
N ASN A 129 16.16 4.88 10.90
CA ASN A 129 16.81 3.57 10.81
C ASN A 129 16.39 2.72 12.02
N GLN A 130 15.99 1.48 11.77
CA GLN A 130 15.51 0.59 12.83
C GLN A 130 16.07 -0.82 12.69
N ARG A 131 16.27 -1.47 13.84
CA ARG A 131 16.59 -2.89 13.95
C ARG A 131 15.60 -3.54 14.91
N THR A 132 14.99 -4.63 14.48
CA THR A 132 14.07 -5.42 15.31
C THR A 132 14.22 -6.91 15.01
N THR A 133 13.44 -7.75 15.69
CA THR A 133 13.42 -9.20 15.49
C THR A 133 12.00 -9.70 15.34
N PHE A 134 11.74 -10.49 14.29
CA PHE A 134 10.47 -11.19 14.10
C PHE A 134 10.70 -12.67 13.91
N GLY A 135 10.06 -13.51 14.74
CA GLY A 135 10.05 -14.97 14.54
C GLY A 135 11.44 -15.58 14.28
N GLY A 136 12.46 -15.17 15.05
CA GLY A 136 13.84 -15.64 14.87
C GLY A 136 14.57 -15.07 13.64
N HIS A 137 14.13 -13.94 13.10
CA HIS A 137 14.79 -13.24 12.00
C HIS A 137 15.16 -11.83 12.45
N THR A 138 16.36 -11.38 12.12
CA THR A 138 16.75 -9.97 12.35
C THR A 138 16.24 -9.14 11.19
N VAL A 139 15.55 -8.04 11.48
CA VAL A 139 14.98 -7.16 10.47
C VAL A 139 15.61 -5.79 10.57
N TYR A 140 16.15 -5.33 9.44
CA TYR A 140 16.65 -3.97 9.26
C TYR A 140 15.66 -3.18 8.40
N MET A 141 15.35 -1.97 8.88
CA MET A 141 14.51 -1.00 8.20
C MET A 141 15.36 0.24 7.98
N LEU A 142 15.62 0.58 6.73
CA LEU A 142 16.58 1.62 6.37
C LEU A 142 15.90 2.93 5.98
N ASP A 143 16.53 4.02 6.40
CA ASP A 143 16.31 5.36 5.86
C ASP A 143 16.96 5.49 4.48
N ALA A 144 16.19 5.09 3.47
CA ALA A 144 16.62 5.09 2.09
C ALA A 144 16.81 6.51 1.51
N PRO A 145 15.89 7.48 1.72
CA PRO A 145 16.12 8.85 1.27
C PRO A 145 17.37 9.47 1.89
N GLY A 146 17.57 9.28 3.20
CA GLY A 146 18.79 9.73 3.88
C GLY A 146 20.06 9.09 3.31
N LEU A 147 20.02 7.78 2.98
CA LEU A 147 21.16 7.10 2.35
C LEU A 147 21.48 7.65 0.95
N VAL A 148 20.47 8.01 0.16
CA VAL A 148 20.66 8.64 -1.16
C VAL A 148 21.39 9.98 -1.01
N ASP A 149 20.95 10.82 -0.07
CA ASP A 149 21.58 12.12 0.17
C ASP A 149 23.00 11.98 0.73
N GLU A 150 23.20 11.09 1.69
CA GLU A 150 24.53 10.80 2.22
C GLU A 150 25.48 10.30 1.13
N GLU A 151 25.03 9.42 0.27
CA GLU A 151 25.87 8.89 -0.81
C GLU A 151 26.30 9.99 -1.78
N ARG A 152 25.38 10.88 -2.13
CA ARG A 152 25.66 12.02 -3.00
C ARG A 152 26.68 12.96 -2.36
N GLU A 153 26.43 13.42 -1.14
CA GLU A 153 27.34 14.33 -0.44
C GLU A 153 28.73 13.71 -0.24
N ARG A 154 28.76 12.43 0.12
CA ARG A 154 30.00 11.66 0.30
C ARG A 154 30.79 11.57 -1.01
N ALA A 155 30.11 11.27 -2.12
CA ALA A 155 30.72 11.19 -3.44
C ALA A 155 31.24 12.55 -3.92
N ASP A 156 30.49 13.63 -3.72
CA ASP A 156 30.89 15.00 -4.06
C ASP A 156 32.17 15.42 -3.30
N LEU A 157 32.33 14.95 -2.06
CA LEU A 157 33.51 15.20 -1.23
C LEU A 157 34.66 14.19 -1.44
N GLY A 158 34.44 13.13 -2.23
CA GLY A 158 35.45 12.11 -2.53
C GLY A 158 35.94 11.30 -1.32
N VAL A 159 35.15 11.21 -0.24
CA VAL A 159 35.56 10.54 1.00
C VAL A 159 35.05 9.09 1.07
N SER A 160 35.79 8.23 1.77
CA SER A 160 35.37 6.83 1.96
C SER A 160 34.15 6.72 2.89
N TYR A 161 33.39 5.62 2.78
CA TYR A 161 32.30 5.35 3.71
C TYR A 161 32.74 5.30 5.18
N ALA A 162 33.93 4.78 5.47
CA ALA A 162 34.45 4.70 6.84
C ALA A 162 34.69 6.09 7.44
N GLN A 163 35.32 6.99 6.70
CA GLN A 163 35.52 8.37 7.11
C GLN A 163 34.18 9.11 7.24
N TRP A 164 33.26 8.88 6.31
CA TRP A 164 31.92 9.47 6.34
C TRP A 164 31.17 9.10 7.61
N ALA A 165 31.08 7.80 7.92
CA ALA A 165 30.42 7.29 9.11
C ALA A 165 31.00 7.83 10.42
N GLN A 166 32.33 7.94 10.51
CA GLN A 166 33.00 8.52 11.69
C GLN A 166 32.60 9.98 11.91
N SER A 167 32.47 10.76 10.83
CA SER A 167 32.05 12.16 10.91
C SER A 167 30.55 12.35 11.21
N ARG A 168 29.73 11.31 10.97
CA ARG A 168 28.27 11.36 11.00
C ARG A 168 27.68 10.11 11.67
N PRO A 169 27.91 9.92 12.98
CA PRO A 169 27.56 8.68 13.68
C PRO A 169 26.06 8.39 13.75
N ASN A 170 25.21 9.42 13.60
CA ASN A 170 23.75 9.31 13.73
C ASN A 170 23.03 9.11 12.39
N ARG A 171 23.76 8.83 11.30
CA ARG A 171 23.21 8.73 9.94
C ARG A 171 23.27 7.29 9.41
N THR A 172 22.62 7.04 8.26
CA THR A 172 22.38 5.70 7.72
C THR A 172 23.65 4.94 7.38
N VAL A 173 24.68 5.61 6.83
CA VAL A 173 25.97 4.96 6.54
C VAL A 173 26.63 4.43 7.82
N ALA A 174 26.61 5.21 8.92
CA ALA A 174 27.15 4.78 10.21
C ALA A 174 26.32 3.65 10.84
N PHE A 175 24.99 3.72 10.71
CA PHE A 175 24.09 2.64 11.11
C PHE A 175 24.40 1.33 10.39
N LEU A 176 24.63 1.35 9.06
CA LEU A 176 24.99 0.16 8.29
C LEU A 176 26.33 -0.43 8.74
N GLN A 177 27.34 0.40 9.00
CA GLN A 177 28.66 -0.07 9.44
C GLN A 177 28.66 -0.70 10.83
N SER A 178 27.95 -0.09 11.78
CA SER A 178 27.78 -0.69 13.11
C SER A 178 26.96 -1.98 13.06
N SER A 179 25.95 -2.02 12.18
CA SER A 179 25.14 -3.22 11.94
C SER A 179 25.95 -4.37 11.33
N ALA A 180 26.92 -4.07 10.46
CA ALA A 180 27.81 -5.08 9.90
C ALA A 180 28.65 -5.78 10.97
N GLN A 181 29.08 -5.06 12.01
CA GLN A 181 29.79 -5.63 13.15
C GLN A 181 28.86 -6.50 14.00
N GLY A 182 27.64 -6.04 14.26
CA GLY A 182 26.63 -6.80 15.00
C GLY A 182 26.18 -8.07 14.28
N ALA A 183 26.01 -8.03 12.96
CA ALA A 183 25.67 -9.18 12.13
C ALA A 183 26.77 -10.25 12.11
N VAL A 184 28.04 -9.86 12.29
CA VAL A 184 29.16 -10.80 12.46
C VAL A 184 29.12 -11.47 13.83
N ALA A 185 28.63 -10.78 14.87
CA ALA A 185 28.59 -11.28 16.23
C ALA A 185 27.40 -12.24 16.50
N ASP A 186 26.32 -12.17 15.72
CA ASP A 186 25.14 -13.03 15.84
C ASP A 186 24.77 -13.65 14.47
N PRO A 187 25.51 -14.70 14.04
CA PRO A 187 25.31 -15.32 12.73
C PRO A 187 24.11 -16.28 12.66
N GLU A 188 23.39 -16.51 13.77
CA GLU A 188 22.37 -17.57 13.83
C GLU A 188 21.00 -17.16 13.27
N HIS A 189 20.74 -15.86 13.10
CA HIS A 189 19.44 -15.33 12.68
C HIS A 189 19.49 -14.77 11.25
N PRO A 190 18.72 -15.32 10.30
CA PRO A 190 18.63 -14.79 8.94
C PRO A 190 18.18 -13.32 8.96
N ILE A 191 18.83 -12.50 8.13
CA ILE A 191 18.55 -11.07 8.04
C ILE A 191 17.52 -10.80 6.94
N LEU A 192 16.49 -10.00 7.25
CA LEU A 192 15.54 -9.45 6.30
C LEU A 192 15.79 -7.94 6.19
N LEU A 193 15.84 -7.42 4.97
CA LEU A 193 16.02 -5.99 4.74
C LEU A 193 14.76 -5.39 4.14
N PHE A 194 14.27 -4.31 4.77
CA PHE A 194 13.22 -3.46 4.25
C PHE A 194 13.81 -2.08 3.93
N THR A 195 13.48 -1.56 2.76
CA THR A 195 13.91 -0.24 2.27
C THR A 195 12.75 0.40 1.51
N HIS A 196 12.74 1.73 1.41
CA HIS A 196 11.79 2.41 0.52
C HIS A 196 12.29 2.42 -0.92
N VAL A 197 13.47 3.01 -1.17
CA VAL A 197 14.10 3.06 -2.50
C VAL A 197 14.71 1.69 -2.85
N PRO A 198 14.37 1.10 -4.02
CA PRO A 198 14.92 -0.15 -4.48
C PRO A 198 16.44 -0.11 -4.70
N LEU A 199 17.10 -1.26 -4.58
CA LEU A 199 18.55 -1.36 -4.83
C LEU A 199 18.84 -1.29 -6.33
N PHE A 200 20.05 -0.82 -6.66
CA PHE A 200 20.57 -0.70 -8.01
C PHE A 200 20.39 -1.98 -8.80
N ARG A 201 19.96 -1.84 -10.06
CA ARG A 201 19.92 -2.91 -11.05
C ARG A 201 20.20 -2.33 -12.44
N PRO A 202 20.80 -3.10 -13.36
CA PRO A 202 21.04 -2.63 -14.72
C PRO A 202 19.74 -2.21 -15.43
N GLU A 203 19.84 -1.21 -16.31
CA GLU A 203 18.69 -0.74 -17.07
C GLU A 203 18.10 -1.83 -17.96
N GLY A 204 16.76 -1.87 -18.07
CA GLY A 204 16.06 -2.84 -18.90
C GLY A 204 15.96 -4.25 -18.30
N THR A 205 16.41 -4.44 -17.05
CA THR A 205 16.26 -5.72 -16.35
C THR A 205 14.79 -6.08 -16.15
N ASP A 206 14.45 -7.34 -16.46
CA ASP A 206 13.09 -7.86 -16.31
C ASP A 206 12.64 -7.89 -14.84
N CYS A 207 11.37 -7.56 -14.61
CA CYS A 207 10.75 -7.46 -13.29
C CYS A 207 9.91 -8.69 -12.90
N GLY A 208 9.99 -9.76 -13.70
CA GLY A 208 9.19 -10.95 -13.54
C GLY A 208 7.74 -10.78 -14.02
N PRO A 209 6.98 -11.89 -14.04
CA PRO A 209 5.69 -11.97 -14.72
C PRO A 209 4.55 -11.20 -14.04
N LEU A 210 4.78 -10.71 -12.81
CA LEU A 210 3.76 -9.98 -12.05
C LEU A 210 3.85 -8.46 -12.24
N ARG A 211 4.88 -7.92 -12.91
CA ARG A 211 4.93 -6.51 -13.32
C ARG A 211 3.85 -6.25 -14.36
N GLU A 212 3.13 -5.14 -14.25
CA GLU A 212 2.13 -4.76 -15.26
C GLU A 212 2.74 -4.02 -16.44
N ARG A 213 3.80 -3.21 -16.22
CA ARG A 213 4.33 -2.29 -17.23
C ARG A 213 5.84 -2.13 -17.16
N GLY A 214 6.53 -2.46 -18.25
CA GLY A 214 7.93 -2.08 -18.44
C GLY A 214 8.87 -2.60 -17.35
N THR A 215 9.91 -1.82 -17.08
CA THR A 215 10.97 -2.13 -16.10
C THR A 215 11.23 -0.90 -15.24
N ILE A 216 11.92 -1.06 -14.11
CA ILE A 216 12.41 0.10 -13.33
C ILE A 216 13.52 0.75 -14.14
N ARG A 217 13.36 2.04 -14.45
CA ARG A 217 14.39 2.83 -15.14
C ARG A 217 15.11 3.69 -14.13
N GLU A 218 16.44 3.77 -14.27
CA GLU A 218 17.22 4.71 -13.49
C GLU A 218 16.75 6.14 -13.80
N GLY A 219 16.51 6.90 -12.75
CA GLY A 219 15.96 8.24 -12.86
C GLY A 219 16.13 8.97 -11.54
N ARG A 220 16.51 10.25 -11.63
CA ARG A 220 16.65 11.14 -10.49
C ARG A 220 16.21 12.54 -10.88
N GLY A 221 15.69 13.27 -9.91
CA GLY A 221 15.28 14.66 -10.10
C GLY A 221 15.04 15.35 -8.77
N LEU A 222 14.23 16.41 -8.78
CA LEU A 222 13.86 17.12 -7.56
C LEU A 222 12.95 16.22 -6.71
N GLY A 223 13.43 15.81 -5.53
CA GLY A 223 12.62 15.04 -4.58
C GLY A 223 12.42 13.56 -4.89
N TYR A 224 13.12 13.00 -5.89
CA TYR A 224 13.01 11.57 -6.19
C TYR A 224 14.30 10.99 -6.77
N GLN A 225 14.49 9.69 -6.51
CA GLN A 225 15.47 8.83 -7.15
C GLN A 225 14.96 7.39 -7.13
N ASN A 226 14.80 6.78 -8.31
CA ASN A 226 14.10 5.50 -8.47
C ASN A 226 14.89 4.28 -7.96
N LEU A 227 16.22 4.39 -7.88
CA LEU A 227 17.13 3.31 -7.50
C LEU A 227 18.26 3.87 -6.64
N LEU A 228 18.73 3.14 -5.63
CA LEU A 228 19.99 3.45 -4.96
C LEU A 228 21.16 3.41 -5.96
N SER A 229 22.25 4.13 -5.67
CA SER A 229 23.46 4.04 -6.49
C SER A 229 24.06 2.62 -6.43
N PRO A 230 24.86 2.22 -7.43
CA PRO A 230 25.59 0.95 -7.38
C PRO A 230 26.42 0.79 -6.10
N GLN A 231 27.10 1.86 -5.69
CA GLN A 231 27.98 1.89 -4.52
C GLN A 231 27.17 1.77 -3.22
N ALA A 232 26.07 2.50 -3.09
CA ALA A 232 25.20 2.42 -1.92
C ALA A 232 24.53 1.03 -1.80
N SER A 233 24.12 0.45 -2.93
CA SER A 233 23.56 -0.90 -2.96
C SER A 233 24.58 -1.95 -2.54
N LEU A 234 25.82 -1.84 -3.02
CA LEU A 234 26.92 -2.71 -2.59
C LEU A 234 27.23 -2.53 -1.10
N LEU A 235 27.26 -1.31 -0.58
CA LEU A 235 27.45 -1.04 0.84
C LEU A 235 26.39 -1.79 1.67
N VAL A 236 25.11 -1.65 1.32
CA VAL A 236 23.99 -2.29 2.03
C VAL A 236 24.12 -3.82 1.99
N LEU A 237 24.30 -4.39 0.79
CA LEU A 237 24.39 -5.84 0.58
C LEU A 237 25.60 -6.45 1.29
N GLN A 238 26.76 -5.80 1.27
CA GLN A 238 27.97 -6.29 1.92
C GLN A 238 27.92 -6.13 3.45
N SER A 239 27.29 -5.07 3.94
CA SER A 239 27.15 -4.78 5.38
C SER A 239 26.19 -5.75 6.05
N LEU A 240 25.00 -5.94 5.47
CA LEU A 240 23.91 -6.68 6.11
C LEU A 240 23.80 -8.14 5.64
N ARG A 241 24.24 -8.45 4.42
CA ARG A 241 24.09 -9.78 3.78
C ARG A 241 22.68 -10.38 4.00
N PRO A 242 21.62 -9.65 3.60
CA PRO A 242 20.26 -10.10 3.86
C PRO A 242 19.93 -11.36 3.04
N ALA A 243 19.05 -12.20 3.58
CA ALA A 243 18.50 -13.35 2.88
C ALA A 243 17.46 -12.94 1.82
N ILE A 244 16.81 -11.79 2.00
CA ILE A 244 15.88 -11.18 1.04
C ILE A 244 15.72 -9.68 1.35
N VAL A 245 15.45 -8.90 0.30
CA VAL A 245 15.14 -7.47 0.37
C VAL A 245 13.70 -7.22 -0.06
N PHE A 246 12.98 -6.34 0.63
CA PHE A 246 11.70 -5.81 0.17
C PHE A 246 11.79 -4.29 0.03
N SER A 247 11.42 -3.77 -1.14
CA SER A 247 11.45 -2.35 -1.48
C SER A 247 10.07 -1.78 -1.86
N GLY A 248 9.94 -0.46 -1.85
CA GLY A 248 8.76 0.30 -2.27
C GLY A 248 9.05 1.18 -3.50
N ASP A 249 8.58 2.43 -3.47
CA ASP A 249 8.84 3.52 -4.45
C ASP A 249 8.33 3.31 -5.90
N ASP A 250 8.68 2.22 -6.61
CA ASP A 250 8.32 2.01 -8.04
C ASP A 250 6.82 1.82 -8.29
N HIS A 251 6.05 1.61 -7.23
CA HIS A 251 4.61 1.39 -7.20
C HIS A 251 4.10 0.10 -7.86
N ASP A 252 4.88 -0.60 -8.67
CA ASP A 252 4.51 -1.90 -9.24
C ASP A 252 5.45 -3.01 -8.73
N TYR A 253 5.05 -4.26 -8.96
CA TYR A 253 5.82 -5.44 -8.58
C TYR A 253 7.07 -5.54 -9.44
N CYS A 254 8.24 -5.70 -8.82
CA CYS A 254 9.44 -6.07 -9.55
C CYS A 254 10.26 -7.07 -8.72
N GLU A 255 10.63 -8.19 -9.31
CA GLU A 255 11.60 -9.11 -8.72
C GLU A 255 12.97 -8.97 -9.39
N TYR A 256 14.02 -8.96 -8.58
CA TYR A 256 15.39 -8.95 -9.07
C TYR A 256 16.30 -9.73 -8.14
N VAL A 257 17.39 -10.30 -8.65
CA VAL A 257 18.36 -11.04 -7.84
C VAL A 257 19.72 -10.36 -7.95
N HIS A 258 20.17 -9.79 -6.84
CA HIS A 258 21.46 -9.11 -6.73
C HIS A 258 22.58 -10.11 -6.60
N THR A 259 23.68 -9.91 -7.32
CA THR A 259 24.89 -10.71 -7.14
C THR A 259 25.89 -9.94 -6.28
N VAL A 260 26.28 -10.51 -5.13
CA VAL A 260 27.22 -9.86 -4.21
C VAL A 260 28.64 -10.37 -4.48
N PRO A 261 29.59 -9.50 -4.86
CA PRO A 261 30.98 -9.90 -5.06
C PRO A 261 31.58 -10.48 -3.77
N VAL A 262 32.25 -11.63 -3.86
CA VAL A 262 32.91 -12.28 -2.71
C VAL A 262 34.19 -11.52 -2.40
N ALA A 263 34.14 -10.63 -1.41
CA ALA A 263 35.30 -9.84 -1.01
C ALA A 263 36.23 -10.54 0.01
N ASP A 264 35.77 -11.57 0.74
CA ASP A 264 36.59 -12.24 1.77
C ASP A 264 36.26 -13.74 1.95
N ALA A 265 37.24 -14.61 1.70
CA ALA A 265 37.18 -16.06 1.84
C ALA A 265 37.25 -16.57 3.30
N LYS A 266 37.19 -15.68 4.31
CA LYS A 266 37.34 -16.02 5.74
C LYS A 266 36.02 -16.29 6.49
N ARG A 267 34.87 -16.22 5.82
CA ARG A 267 33.55 -16.55 6.41
C ARG A 267 32.92 -17.74 5.68
N PRO A 268 32.19 -18.64 6.39
CA PRO A 268 31.38 -19.66 5.72
C PRO A 268 30.24 -18.96 4.95
N SER A 269 30.18 -19.13 3.63
CA SER A 269 29.24 -18.48 2.70
C SER A 269 27.92 -19.27 2.58
N PRO A 270 26.71 -18.62 2.54
CA PRO A 270 26.06 -18.08 1.31
C PRO A 270 25.11 -16.85 1.54
N PRO A 271 24.39 -16.29 0.54
CA PRO A 271 24.41 -16.54 -0.90
C PRO A 271 25.09 -15.42 -1.71
N LEU A 272 25.72 -15.86 -2.79
CA LEU A 272 26.15 -15.07 -3.96
C LEU A 272 25.00 -14.23 -4.55
N SER A 273 23.75 -14.55 -4.19
CA SER A 273 22.51 -14.09 -4.82
C SER A 273 21.50 -13.68 -3.77
N VAL A 274 21.13 -12.40 -3.73
CA VAL A 274 20.14 -11.83 -2.79
C VAL A 274 18.89 -11.42 -3.58
N PRO A 275 17.74 -12.08 -3.39
CA PRO A 275 16.50 -11.65 -4.03
C PRO A 275 16.00 -10.33 -3.42
N GLU A 276 15.50 -9.46 -4.28
CA GLU A 276 14.77 -8.25 -3.94
C GLU A 276 13.38 -8.29 -4.58
N ILE A 277 12.36 -7.96 -3.78
CA ILE A 277 10.98 -7.79 -4.23
C ILE A 277 10.56 -6.35 -3.98
N THR A 278 10.34 -5.61 -5.05
CA THR A 278 9.67 -4.31 -5.01
C THR A 278 8.17 -4.54 -4.91
N VAL A 279 7.55 -4.08 -3.83
CA VAL A 279 6.16 -4.36 -3.46
C VAL A 279 5.23 -3.41 -4.21
N LYS A 280 4.16 -3.97 -4.78
CA LYS A 280 3.09 -3.17 -5.41
C LYS A 280 2.54 -2.13 -4.44
N SER A 281 2.20 -0.97 -4.98
CA SER A 281 1.46 0.04 -4.25
C SER A 281 0.11 -0.50 -3.81
N PHE A 282 -0.27 -0.18 -2.57
CA PHE A 282 -1.59 -0.46 -2.02
C PHE A 282 -2.67 0.47 -2.60
N SER A 283 -2.25 1.55 -3.24
CA SER A 283 -3.10 2.61 -3.76
C SER A 283 -3.51 2.38 -5.20
N MET A 284 -4.79 2.64 -5.50
CA MET A 284 -5.36 2.50 -6.86
C MET A 284 -5.02 3.64 -7.81
N VAL A 285 -4.27 4.65 -7.38
CA VAL A 285 -3.94 5.86 -8.16
C VAL A 285 -2.46 5.99 -8.51
N MET A 286 -1.73 4.88 -8.52
CA MET A 286 -0.27 4.85 -8.74
C MET A 286 0.12 4.23 -10.09
N GLY A 287 -0.72 4.39 -11.11
CA GLY A 287 -0.41 3.95 -12.47
C GLY A 287 -0.51 2.44 -12.71
N ILE A 288 -0.99 1.66 -11.74
CA ILE A 288 -1.24 0.21 -11.84
C ILE A 288 -2.74 -0.10 -11.81
N ARG A 289 -3.15 -1.24 -12.38
CA ARG A 289 -4.53 -1.75 -12.41
C ARG A 289 -4.84 -2.64 -11.23
N LEU A 290 -3.85 -3.38 -10.73
CA LEU A 290 -3.97 -4.32 -9.64
C LEU A 290 -3.05 -3.89 -8.50
N PRO A 291 -3.53 -3.00 -7.60
CA PRO A 291 -2.83 -2.67 -6.36
C PRO A 291 -2.59 -3.93 -5.52
N GLY A 292 -1.68 -3.87 -4.55
CA GLY A 292 -1.32 -5.07 -3.80
C GLY A 292 -0.59 -4.79 -2.50
N TYR A 293 -0.19 -5.89 -1.87
CA TYR A 293 0.67 -5.95 -0.70
C TYR A 293 1.45 -7.25 -0.72
N GLN A 294 2.46 -7.36 0.12
CA GLN A 294 3.22 -8.59 0.30
C GLN A 294 2.86 -9.26 1.63
N LEU A 295 2.50 -10.54 1.59
CA LEU A 295 2.41 -11.38 2.78
C LEU A 295 3.75 -12.08 2.99
N LEU A 296 4.35 -11.93 4.16
CA LEU A 296 5.62 -12.56 4.54
C LEU A 296 5.40 -13.43 5.78
N SER A 297 5.70 -14.72 5.69
CA SER A 297 5.54 -15.68 6.78
C SER A 297 6.90 -16.18 7.25
N LEU A 298 7.17 -16.08 8.55
CA LEU A 298 8.44 -16.46 9.17
C LEU A 298 8.27 -17.69 10.04
N ASP A 299 9.20 -18.64 9.94
CA ASP A 299 9.27 -19.82 10.81
C ASP A 299 10.40 -19.70 11.84
N PRO A 300 10.07 -19.59 13.13
CA PRO A 300 11.07 -19.47 14.19
C PRO A 300 11.86 -20.77 14.46
N ARG A 301 11.48 -21.91 13.87
CA ARG A 301 12.11 -23.22 14.13
C ARG A 301 13.26 -23.58 13.19
N SER A 302 13.55 -22.74 12.20
CA SER A 302 14.42 -23.11 11.07
C SER A 302 15.83 -22.49 11.00
N PRO A 303 16.44 -21.86 12.04
CA PRO A 303 17.86 -21.56 11.95
C PRO A 303 18.64 -22.89 12.02
N GLY A 304 18.95 -23.50 10.87
CA GLY A 304 19.86 -24.66 10.77
C GLY A 304 19.36 -25.94 10.08
N SER A 305 18.11 -26.03 9.59
CA SER A 305 17.55 -27.31 9.06
C SER A 305 17.63 -27.52 7.54
N GLY A 306 18.28 -26.62 6.79
CA GLY A 306 18.31 -26.67 5.32
C GLY A 306 16.96 -26.38 4.63
N THR A 307 15.90 -26.09 5.39
CA THR A 307 14.60 -25.65 4.87
C THR A 307 14.46 -24.13 4.99
N PRO A 308 13.79 -23.45 4.02
CA PRO A 308 13.64 -22.00 4.04
C PRO A 308 12.94 -21.55 5.33
N SER A 309 13.55 -20.60 6.03
CA SER A 309 13.05 -20.06 7.31
C SER A 309 11.96 -19.01 7.13
N PHE A 310 11.73 -18.56 5.89
CA PHE A 310 10.67 -17.63 5.52
C PHE A 310 10.08 -18.00 4.17
N ALA A 311 8.89 -17.50 3.89
CA ALA A 311 8.26 -17.53 2.58
C ALA A 311 7.36 -16.31 2.39
N HIS A 312 7.22 -15.85 1.16
CA HIS A 312 6.46 -14.64 0.85
C HIS A 312 5.58 -14.84 -0.38
N GLN A 313 4.47 -14.09 -0.45
CA GLN A 313 3.55 -14.13 -1.57
C GLN A 313 2.98 -12.73 -1.84
N PRO A 314 3.04 -12.22 -3.09
CA PRO A 314 2.31 -11.02 -3.46
C PRO A 314 0.80 -11.33 -3.48
N CYS A 315 0.02 -10.48 -2.83
CA CYS A 315 -1.44 -10.54 -2.85
C CYS A 315 -1.99 -9.29 -3.54
N LEU A 316 -2.89 -9.51 -4.50
CA LEU A 316 -3.49 -8.44 -5.31
C LEU A 316 -4.82 -7.99 -4.73
N LEU A 317 -5.09 -6.71 -4.85
CA LEU A 317 -6.34 -6.04 -4.57
C LEU A 317 -7.15 -5.88 -5.87
N PRO A 318 -8.48 -5.66 -5.78
CA PRO A 318 -9.32 -5.53 -6.96
C PRO A 318 -8.93 -4.36 -7.86
N ASP A 319 -9.09 -4.54 -9.19
CA ASP A 319 -9.00 -3.48 -10.20
C ASP A 319 -10.17 -2.51 -10.08
N GLN A 320 -10.05 -1.58 -9.14
CA GLN A 320 -11.13 -0.65 -8.81
C GLN A 320 -11.45 0.29 -9.98
N LEU A 321 -10.44 0.69 -10.75
CA LEU A 321 -10.63 1.53 -11.94
C LEU A 321 -11.38 0.74 -13.02
N GLY A 322 -11.05 -0.52 -13.23
CA GLY A 322 -11.77 -1.41 -14.14
C GLY A 322 -13.22 -1.65 -13.73
N ILE A 323 -13.48 -1.85 -12.44
CA ILE A 323 -14.85 -1.98 -11.91
C ILE A 323 -15.66 -0.71 -12.19
N TYR A 324 -15.07 0.47 -11.95
CA TYR A 324 -15.76 1.74 -12.24
C TYR A 324 -16.07 1.90 -13.73
N LEU A 325 -15.08 1.70 -14.59
CA LEU A 325 -15.23 1.94 -16.03
C LEU A 325 -16.10 0.90 -16.73
N ASN A 326 -15.97 -0.38 -16.38
CA ASN A 326 -16.59 -1.48 -17.12
C ASN A 326 -17.85 -2.04 -16.46
N VAL A 327 -18.13 -1.71 -15.21
CA VAL A 327 -19.33 -2.20 -14.50
C VAL A 327 -20.22 -1.04 -14.08
N TYR A 328 -19.72 -0.09 -13.29
CA TYR A 328 -20.58 0.95 -12.72
C TYR A 328 -21.05 1.98 -13.75
N ILE A 329 -20.18 2.45 -14.64
CA ILE A 329 -20.58 3.40 -15.69
C ILE A 329 -21.61 2.80 -16.66
N PRO A 330 -21.43 1.57 -17.20
CA PRO A 330 -22.44 0.94 -18.05
C PRO A 330 -23.78 0.69 -17.33
N LEU A 331 -23.77 0.25 -16.08
CA LEU A 331 -25.00 0.05 -15.30
C LEU A 331 -25.72 1.37 -15.03
N LEU A 332 -24.99 2.46 -14.75
CA LEU A 332 -25.56 3.79 -14.61
C LEU A 332 -26.21 4.24 -15.92
N ALA A 333 -25.51 4.10 -17.05
CA ALA A 333 -26.03 4.46 -18.36
C ALA A 333 -27.30 3.67 -18.70
N LEU A 334 -27.29 2.35 -18.47
CA LEU A 334 -28.47 1.49 -18.65
C LEU A 334 -29.64 1.94 -17.77
N THR A 335 -29.37 2.25 -16.51
CA THR A 335 -30.39 2.74 -15.57
C THR A 335 -31.02 4.03 -16.07
N LEU A 336 -30.22 4.98 -16.53
CA LEU A 336 -30.71 6.24 -17.10
C LEU A 336 -31.53 6.03 -18.37
N ILE A 337 -31.11 5.11 -19.25
CA ILE A 337 -31.87 4.74 -20.46
C ILE A 337 -33.23 4.16 -20.10
N VAL A 338 -33.27 3.24 -19.12
CA VAL A 338 -34.53 2.63 -18.65
C VAL A 338 -35.46 3.66 -18.03
N LEU A 339 -34.94 4.55 -17.18
CA LEU A 339 -35.73 5.62 -16.57
C LEU A 339 -36.26 6.60 -17.62
N PHE A 340 -35.43 6.97 -18.59
CA PHE A 340 -35.84 7.82 -19.71
C PHE A 340 -36.94 7.15 -20.55
N ALA A 341 -36.76 5.89 -20.94
CA ALA A 341 -37.75 5.14 -21.71
C ALA A 341 -39.07 4.96 -20.96
N ALA A 342 -39.01 4.68 -19.65
CA ALA A 342 -40.20 4.58 -18.80
C ALA A 342 -40.95 5.91 -18.70
N ASN A 343 -40.23 7.03 -18.55
CA ASN A 343 -40.84 8.34 -18.49
C ASN A 343 -41.43 8.77 -19.84
N ALA A 344 -40.70 8.55 -20.94
CA ALA A 344 -41.18 8.81 -22.30
C ALA A 344 -42.45 8.00 -22.60
N ARG A 345 -42.49 6.71 -22.25
CA ARG A 345 -43.71 5.87 -22.38
C ARG A 345 -44.88 6.42 -21.57
N ARG A 346 -44.65 6.92 -20.35
CA ARG A 346 -45.71 7.53 -19.53
C ARG A 346 -46.24 8.82 -20.15
N VAL A 347 -45.37 9.69 -20.67
CA VAL A 347 -45.77 10.95 -21.31
C VAL A 347 -46.52 10.68 -22.61
N LEU A 348 -46.01 9.79 -23.47
CA LEU A 348 -46.68 9.40 -24.72
C LEU A 348 -48.02 8.70 -24.45
N GLY A 349 -48.09 7.80 -23.46
CA GLY A 349 -49.34 7.15 -23.06
C GLY A 349 -50.40 8.10 -22.49
N ARG A 350 -49.99 9.22 -21.87
CA ARG A 350 -50.91 10.29 -21.45
C ARG A 350 -51.48 11.06 -22.64
N HIS A 351 -50.69 11.29 -23.70
CA HIS A 351 -51.18 11.92 -24.93
C HIS A 351 -52.03 10.98 -25.80
N SER A 352 -51.89 9.66 -25.65
CA SER A 352 -52.70 8.67 -26.36
C SER A 352 -54.01 8.30 -25.66
N SER A 353 -54.33 8.90 -24.51
CA SER A 353 -55.69 8.81 -23.95
C SER A 353 -56.56 9.87 -24.63
N PRO A 354 -57.50 9.49 -25.52
CA PRO A 354 -58.41 10.47 -26.09
C PRO A 354 -59.27 11.01 -24.96
N THR A 355 -59.34 12.34 -24.88
CA THR A 355 -60.49 13.02 -24.29
C THR A 355 -61.74 12.38 -24.89
N ARG A 356 -62.48 11.59 -24.09
CA ARG A 356 -63.88 11.28 -24.40
C ARG A 356 -64.62 12.61 -24.37
N ALA A 357 -64.75 13.21 -25.55
CA ALA A 357 -65.60 14.35 -25.77
C ALA A 357 -67.05 13.95 -25.47
N PHE A 358 -67.62 14.61 -24.47
CA PHE A 358 -69.00 15.13 -24.41
C PHE A 358 -70.07 14.34 -25.18
N GLY A 359 -70.76 13.46 -24.47
CA GLY A 359 -72.10 12.98 -24.79
C GLY A 359 -73.04 13.43 -23.68
N ASP A 360 -74.05 14.20 -24.07
CA ASP A 360 -75.07 14.85 -23.25
C ASP A 360 -75.98 13.86 -22.50
N ARG A 361 -76.49 14.30 -21.33
CA ARG A 361 -77.57 13.73 -20.48
C ARG A 361 -77.35 12.38 -19.80
N ASP A 362 -77.12 12.41 -18.49
CA ASP A 362 -78.24 12.19 -17.55
C ASP A 362 -77.92 12.67 -16.14
N SER A 363 -78.91 13.35 -15.57
CA SER A 363 -78.94 13.92 -14.24
C SER A 363 -78.97 12.81 -13.19
N ALA A 364 -77.90 12.65 -12.42
CA ALA A 364 -77.95 11.92 -11.16
C ALA A 364 -77.13 12.67 -10.11
N SER A 365 -77.85 13.34 -9.23
CA SER A 365 -77.38 14.00 -8.02
C SER A 365 -76.59 13.04 -7.13
N ILE A 366 -75.34 13.39 -6.82
CA ILE A 366 -74.56 12.77 -5.74
C ILE A 366 -74.56 13.73 -4.53
N PRO A 367 -74.93 13.27 -3.32
CA PRO A 367 -74.96 14.11 -2.14
C PRO A 367 -73.54 14.43 -1.64
N LEU A 368 -73.38 15.65 -1.16
CA LEU A 368 -72.18 16.17 -0.53
C LEU A 368 -71.94 15.47 0.82
N ALA A 369 -70.94 14.60 0.91
CA ALA A 369 -70.43 14.08 2.17
C ALA A 369 -69.04 14.67 2.45
N SER A 370 -68.92 15.27 3.62
CA SER A 370 -67.75 15.97 4.18
C SER A 370 -66.55 15.03 4.42
N PRO A 371 -65.32 15.56 4.55
CA PRO A 371 -64.11 14.76 4.53
C PRO A 371 -63.86 14.14 5.90
N THR A 372 -63.93 12.81 6.00
CA THR A 372 -63.27 12.08 7.08
C THR A 372 -61.86 11.72 6.63
N ALA A 373 -60.87 12.23 7.37
CA ALA A 373 -59.49 11.86 7.24
C ALA A 373 -59.33 10.38 7.62
N GLU A 374 -59.01 9.55 6.64
CA GLU A 374 -58.44 8.22 6.87
C GLU A 374 -56.98 8.28 6.44
N ASP A 375 -56.10 8.20 7.44
CA ASP A 375 -54.67 7.95 7.30
C ASP A 375 -54.48 6.61 6.57
N VAL A 376 -53.97 6.66 5.34
CA VAL A 376 -53.53 5.47 4.62
C VAL A 376 -52.08 5.21 5.01
N ASP A 377 -51.91 4.29 5.95
CA ASP A 377 -50.63 3.74 6.41
C ASP A 377 -49.96 2.99 5.25
N PHE A 378 -48.84 3.50 4.76
CA PHE A 378 -47.98 2.76 3.84
C PHE A 378 -47.08 1.84 4.67
N ASP A 379 -47.52 0.59 4.82
CA ASP A 379 -46.74 -0.53 5.37
C ASP A 379 -45.41 -0.70 4.58
N LEU A 380 -44.39 0.04 4.99
CA LEU A 380 -43.00 -0.19 4.61
C LEU A 380 -42.40 -1.18 5.60
N PRO A 381 -41.87 -2.34 5.15
CA PRO A 381 -41.29 -3.30 6.06
C PRO A 381 -40.06 -2.70 6.77
N PRO A 382 -39.82 -3.04 8.04
CA PRO A 382 -38.74 -2.44 8.82
C PRO A 382 -37.35 -2.77 8.24
N PRO A 383 -36.32 -1.93 8.50
CA PRO A 383 -34.96 -2.06 7.94
C PRO A 383 -34.19 -3.35 8.30
N SER A 384 -34.79 -4.27 9.06
CA SER A 384 -34.20 -5.53 9.49
C SER A 384 -34.33 -6.67 8.46
N ALA A 385 -35.18 -6.56 7.44
CA ALA A 385 -35.40 -7.63 6.45
C ALA A 385 -34.26 -7.81 5.41
N TRP A 386 -33.25 -6.92 5.38
CA TRP A 386 -32.11 -7.01 4.46
C TRP A 386 -30.91 -7.79 5.02
N ARG A 387 -31.03 -8.37 6.22
CA ARG A 387 -30.01 -9.24 6.83
C ARG A 387 -30.49 -10.68 6.90
N THR A 388 -30.55 -11.36 5.77
CA THR A 388 -30.29 -12.81 5.64
C THR A 388 -30.61 -13.27 4.22
N ARG A 389 -29.63 -13.19 3.32
CA ARG A 389 -29.52 -14.13 2.20
C ARG A 389 -28.05 -14.28 1.87
N ALA A 390 -27.48 -15.41 2.25
CA ALA A 390 -26.20 -15.86 1.75
C ALA A 390 -26.36 -16.10 0.24
N PHE A 391 -25.84 -15.17 -0.57
CA PHE A 391 -25.71 -15.40 -2.00
C PHE A 391 -24.57 -16.40 -2.21
N ARG A 392 -24.90 -17.59 -2.73
CA ARG A 392 -23.91 -18.52 -3.28
C ARG A 392 -23.27 -17.85 -4.50
N HIS A 393 -21.98 -17.50 -4.40
CA HIS A 393 -21.18 -17.04 -5.53
C HIS A 393 -20.76 -18.22 -6.40
N ASN A 394 -21.34 -18.30 -7.60
CA ASN A 394 -20.73 -19.00 -8.73
C ASN A 394 -20.33 -17.93 -9.77
N ALA A 395 -19.09 -17.43 -9.68
CA ALA A 395 -18.40 -16.73 -10.78
C ALA A 395 -16.88 -16.70 -10.53
N PRO A 396 -16.03 -17.03 -11.52
CA PRO A 396 -14.59 -17.22 -11.33
C PRO A 396 -13.81 -15.93 -11.61
N TYR A 397 -13.79 -14.97 -10.68
CA TYR A 397 -12.90 -13.79 -10.79
C TYR A 397 -12.32 -13.28 -9.46
N ALA A 398 -12.41 -14.06 -8.38
CA ALA A 398 -11.62 -13.83 -7.17
C ALA A 398 -10.37 -14.72 -7.22
N ARG A 399 -9.21 -14.16 -7.58
CA ARG A 399 -7.93 -14.85 -7.33
C ARG A 399 -7.68 -14.79 -5.82
N THR A 400 -8.10 -15.85 -5.14
CA THR A 400 -7.85 -16.12 -3.73
C THR A 400 -6.35 -16.01 -3.42
N CYS A 401 -5.94 -15.19 -2.46
CA CYS A 401 -4.58 -15.28 -1.91
C CYS A 401 -4.55 -16.48 -0.96
N THR A 402 -4.32 -17.66 -1.52
CA THR A 402 -4.18 -18.91 -0.76
C THR A 402 -2.69 -19.14 -0.56
N PHE A 403 -2.23 -19.03 0.67
CA PHE A 403 -0.84 -19.34 1.02
C PHE A 403 -0.82 -20.61 1.89
N VAL A 404 0.01 -21.57 1.48
CA VAL A 404 0.24 -22.81 2.23
C VAL A 404 1.73 -22.89 2.51
N PHE A 405 2.10 -22.65 3.76
CA PHE A 405 3.45 -22.87 4.23
C PHE A 405 3.43 -23.84 5.40
N ARG A 406 4.20 -24.93 5.28
CA ARG A 406 4.28 -26.02 6.26
C ARG A 406 2.90 -26.58 6.67
N GLY A 407 2.00 -26.74 5.71
CA GLY A 407 0.70 -27.43 5.90
C GLY A 407 -0.42 -26.61 6.55
N GLN A 408 -0.20 -25.32 6.85
CA GLN A 408 -1.27 -24.41 7.24
C GLN A 408 -1.77 -23.67 6.01
N ALA A 409 -2.93 -24.09 5.48
CA ALA A 409 -3.63 -23.39 4.41
C ALA A 409 -4.58 -22.35 5.01
N ARG A 410 -4.50 -21.09 4.55
CA ARG A 410 -5.55 -20.10 4.75
C ARG A 410 -6.17 -19.73 3.42
N LEU A 411 -7.45 -20.08 3.26
CA LEU A 411 -8.29 -19.69 2.13
C LEU A 411 -8.92 -18.34 2.42
N VAL A 412 -8.79 -17.40 1.48
CA VAL A 412 -9.52 -16.14 1.51
C VAL A 412 -10.35 -16.03 0.24
N ILE A 413 -11.66 -15.91 0.42
CA ILE A 413 -12.60 -15.46 -0.62
C ILE A 413 -12.63 -13.93 -0.51
N LEU A 414 -12.21 -13.23 -1.57
CA LEU A 414 -12.22 -11.76 -1.68
C LEU A 414 -13.61 -11.24 -2.04
#